data_AF-A0A845F945-F1
#
_entry.id   AF-A0A845F945-F1
#
_cell.length_a   1.000
_cell.length_b   1.000
_cell.length_c   1.000
_cell.angle_alpha   90.00
_cell.angle_beta   90.00
_cell.angle_gamma   90.00
#
_symmetry.space_group_name_H-M   'P 1'
#
loop_
_entity.id
_entity.type
_entity.pdbx_description
1 polymer ?
#
loop_
_entity_poly.entity_id
_entity_poly.type
_entity_poly.pdbx_seq_one_letter_code
_entity_poly.pdbx_strand_id
1 'polypeptide(L)'
;MNMKPFLVIGNIVGSGLSAFWIFYYFSNGPLVKSRPRTTVVEPDFFLLLLIWGAGAYFVWRYFSKREWETVPYVDIVMTSLTLWLTIPLGFFITTSFVH
;
A
#
# COMPACT_ATOMS: atom_id res chain seq x y z
N MET A 1 12.48 19.06 14.64
CA MET A 1 11.83 17.81 14.18
C MET A 1 12.91 16.96 13.52
N ASN A 2 13.16 15.74 13.99
CA ASN A 2 14.13 14.86 13.33
C ASN A 2 13.69 14.60 11.88
N MET A 3 14.59 14.74 10.91
CA MET A 3 14.24 14.57 9.48
C MET A 3 13.86 13.12 9.13
N LYS A 4 14.42 12.14 9.85
CA LYS A 4 14.17 10.70 9.65
C LYS A 4 12.70 10.29 9.84
N PRO A 5 12.01 10.60 10.96
CA PRO A 5 10.60 10.27 11.12
C PRO A 5 9.71 10.97 10.09
N PHE A 6 10.04 12.20 9.69
CA PHE A 6 9.31 12.89 8.63
C PHE A 6 9.37 12.15 7.29
N LEU A 7 10.55 11.62 6.92
CA LEU A 7 10.71 10.81 5.70
C LEU A 7 9.89 9.52 5.74
N VAL A 8 9.88 8.81 6.87
CA VAL A 8 9.10 7.56 7.03
C VAL A 8 7.61 7.84 6.96
N ILE A 9 7.12 8.82 7.71
CA ILE A 9 5.70 9.19 7.73
C ILE A 9 5.27 9.70 6.35
N GLY A 10 6.07 10.57 5.73
CA GLY A 10 5.81 11.07 4.38
C GLY A 10 5.72 9.95 3.36
N ASN A 11 6.59 8.93 3.43
CA ASN A 11 6.52 7.77 2.55
C ASN A 11 5.28 6.90 2.80
N ILE A 12 4.90 6.67 4.06
CA ILE A 12 3.67 5.92 4.39
C ILE A 12 2.45 6.66 3.84
N VAL A 13 2.33 7.96 4.10
CA VAL A 13 1.20 8.77 3.62
C VAL A 13 1.18 8.84 2.09
N GLY A 14 2.33 9.10 1.45
CA GLY A 14 2.43 9.21 -0.01
C GLY A 14 2.12 7.91 -0.74
N SER A 15 2.64 6.79 -0.25
CA SER A 15 2.32 5.47 -0.82
C SER A 15 0.86 5.08 -0.56
N GLY A 16 0.28 5.43 0.59
CA GLY A 16 -1.12 5.18 0.91
C GLY A 16 -2.09 5.96 0.02
N LEU A 17 -1.81 7.23 -0.24
CA LEU A 17 -2.57 8.03 -1.21
C LEU A 17 -2.49 7.43 -2.61
N SER A 18 -1.31 6.94 -3.01
CA SER A 18 -1.12 6.28 -4.30
C SER A 18 -1.91 4.97 -4.39
N ALA A 19 -1.83 4.12 -3.37
CA ALA A 19 -2.59 2.87 -3.27
C ALA A 19 -4.10 3.12 -3.30
N PHE A 20 -4.58 4.15 -2.59
CA PHE A 20 -5.99 4.55 -2.58
C PHE A 20 -6.44 5.06 -3.95
N TRP A 21 -5.62 5.88 -4.62
CA TRP A 21 -5.94 6.37 -5.95
C TRP A 21 -6.00 5.25 -6.98
N ILE A 22 -5.05 4.30 -6.92
CA ILE A 22 -5.05 3.09 -7.76
C ILE A 22 -6.32 2.26 -7.49
N PHE A 23 -6.63 2.01 -6.21
CA PHE A 23 -7.86 1.31 -5.83
C PHE A 23 -9.10 2.01 -6.40
N TYR A 24 -9.22 3.32 -6.23
CA TYR A 24 -10.35 4.11 -6.72
C TYR A 24 -10.46 4.09 -8.25
N TYR A 25 -9.33 4.18 -8.95
CA TYR A 25 -9.29 4.12 -10.41
C TYR A 25 -9.77 2.77 -10.94
N PHE A 26 -9.33 1.66 -10.33
CA PHE A 26 -9.75 0.32 -10.76
C PHE A 26 -11.16 -0.04 -10.29
N SER A 27 -11.57 0.39 -9.10
CA SER A 27 -12.94 0.16 -8.60
C SER A 27 -14.00 0.89 -9.41
N ASN A 28 -13.66 1.99 -10.06
CA ASN A 28 -14.54 2.76 -10.96
C ASN A 28 -14.18 2.58 -12.44
N GLY A 29 -13.20 1.73 -12.74
CA GLY A 29 -12.56 1.61 -14.05
C GLY A 29 -13.09 0.43 -14.89
N PRO A 30 -12.48 0.19 -16.05
CA PRO A 30 -12.97 -0.74 -17.08
C PRO A 30 -12.93 -2.23 -16.69
N LEU A 31 -12.32 -2.57 -15.55
CA LEU A 31 -12.28 -3.95 -15.04
C LEU A 31 -13.55 -4.33 -14.26
N VAL A 32 -14.42 -3.37 -13.92
CA VAL A 32 -15.72 -3.68 -13.33
C VAL A 32 -16.56 -4.43 -14.36
N LYS A 33 -16.60 -5.76 -14.24
CA LYS A 33 -17.55 -6.58 -15.00
C LYS A 33 -18.95 -6.09 -14.65
N SER A 34 -19.59 -5.40 -15.60
CA SER A 34 -20.98 -4.96 -15.47
C SER A 34 -21.89 -6.19 -15.38
N ARG A 35 -22.11 -6.72 -14.17
CA ARG A 35 -23.18 -7.70 -13.93
C ARG A 35 -24.50 -6.94 -13.93
N PRO A 36 -25.51 -7.38 -14.70
CA PRO A 36 -26.69 -6.57 -15.03
C PRO A 36 -27.66 -6.26 -13.88
N ARG A 37 -27.27 -6.42 -12.61
CA ARG A 37 -28.17 -6.11 -11.47
C ARG A 37 -27.50 -5.82 -10.13
N THR A 38 -26.17 -5.78 -10.03
CA THR A 38 -25.50 -5.47 -8.76
C THR A 38 -24.19 -4.75 -9.00
N THR A 39 -24.05 -3.54 -8.47
CA THR A 39 -22.76 -2.86 -8.27
C THR A 39 -22.02 -3.55 -7.13
N VAL A 40 -21.63 -4.81 -7.33
CA VAL A 40 -20.65 -5.44 -6.44
C VAL A 40 -19.30 -4.97 -6.97
N VAL A 41 -18.72 -3.98 -6.30
CA VAL A 41 -17.29 -3.66 -6.46
C VAL A 41 -16.56 -4.98 -6.24
N GLU A 42 -15.81 -5.45 -7.24
CA GLU A 42 -15.11 -6.74 -7.12
C GLU A 42 -14.28 -6.72 -5.83
N PRO A 43 -14.60 -7.60 -4.85
CA PRO A 43 -13.97 -7.57 -3.53
C PRO A 43 -12.46 -7.74 -3.62
N ASP A 44 -11.97 -8.23 -4.76
CA ASP A 44 -10.58 -8.48 -5.07
C ASP A 44 -9.73 -7.21 -5.06
N PHE A 45 -10.28 -6.04 -5.40
CA PHE A 45 -9.53 -4.78 -5.33
C PHE A 45 -9.36 -4.28 -3.89
N PHE A 46 -10.25 -4.68 -2.97
CA PHE A 46 -10.09 -4.37 -1.55
C PHE A 46 -8.86 -5.07 -0.94
N LEU A 47 -8.43 -6.21 -1.51
CA LEU A 47 -7.20 -6.89 -1.09
C LEU A 47 -5.96 -6.02 -1.32
N LEU A 48 -5.93 -5.14 -2.33
CA LEU A 48 -4.79 -4.26 -2.56
C LEU A 48 -4.57 -3.32 -1.37
N LEU A 49 -5.64 -2.71 -0.84
CA LEU A 49 -5.58 -1.86 0.35
C LEU A 49 -5.20 -2.66 1.60
N LEU A 50 -5.66 -3.91 1.70
CA LEU A 50 -5.37 -4.79 2.84
C LEU A 50 -3.89 -5.23 2.85
N ILE A 51 -3.34 -5.59 1.69
CA ILE A 51 -1.93 -5.95 1.50
C ILE A 51 -1.02 -4.74 1.77
N TRP A 52 -1.35 -3.58 1.17
CA TRP A 52 -0.62 -2.34 1.46
C TRP A 52 -0.71 -1.96 2.93
N GLY A 53 -1.89 -2.03 3.54
CA GLY A 53 -2.12 -1.71 4.94
C GLY A 53 -1.34 -2.61 5.89
N ALA A 54 -1.23 -3.91 5.60
CA ALA A 54 -0.36 -4.82 6.33
C ALA A 54 1.11 -4.41 6.22
N GLY A 55 1.59 -4.07 5.02
CA GLY A 55 2.93 -3.56 4.79
C GLY A 55 3.22 -2.27 5.58
N ALA A 56 2.29 -1.31 5.52
CA ALA A 56 2.38 -0.05 6.25
C ALA A 56 2.42 -0.27 7.77
N TYR A 57 1.60 -1.19 8.29
CA TYR A 57 1.61 -1.57 9.70
C TYR A 57 2.95 -2.17 10.14
N PHE A 58 3.56 -3.06 9.34
CA PHE A 58 4.89 -3.61 9.65
C PHE A 58 5.97 -2.55 9.64
N VAL A 59 5.97 -1.65 8.65
CA VAL A 59 6.91 -0.52 8.59
C VAL A 59 6.74 0.38 9.81
N TRP A 60 5.52 0.78 10.13
CA TRP A 60 5.22 1.58 11.33
C TRP A 60 5.70 0.89 12.61
N ARG A 61 5.43 -0.41 12.75
CA ARG A 61 5.82 -1.20 13.92
C ARG A 61 7.34 -1.31 14.07
N TYR A 62 8.06 -1.47 12.95
CA TYR A 62 9.51 -1.55 12.92
C TYR A 62 10.15 -0.25 13.44
N PHE A 63 9.70 0.89 12.93
CA PHE A 63 10.23 2.20 13.33
C PHE A 63 9.76 2.64 14.73
N SER A 64 8.56 2.25 15.15
CA SER A 64 8.04 2.60 16.49
C SER A 64 8.84 1.99 17.65
N LYS A 65 9.61 0.92 17.39
CA LYS A 65 10.44 0.23 18.38
C LYS A 65 11.90 0.67 18.40
N ARG A 66 12.33 1.49 17.43
CA ARG A 66 13.74 1.86 17.27
C ARG A 66 13.98 3.31 17.63
N GLU A 67 15.15 3.57 18.18
CA GLU A 67 15.66 4.91 18.39
C GLU A 67 16.14 5.49 17.06
N TRP A 68 15.60 6.64 16.64
CA TRP A 68 15.89 7.25 15.34
C TRP A 68 17.38 7.58 15.11
N GLU A 69 18.17 7.69 16.17
CA GLU A 69 19.61 7.95 16.11
C GLU A 69 20.39 6.75 15.53
N THR A 70 19.97 5.53 15.87
CA THR A 70 20.64 4.29 15.46
C THR A 70 20.19 3.76 14.10
N VAL A 71 19.07 4.26 13.56
CA VAL A 71 18.54 3.78 12.29
C VAL A 71 19.34 4.37 11.11
N PRO A 72 19.98 3.53 10.28
CA PRO A 72 20.67 4.01 9.08
C PRO A 72 19.66 4.50 8.04
N TYR A 73 20.04 5.49 7.22
CA TYR A 73 19.19 5.96 6.12
C TYR A 73 18.89 4.85 5.09
N VAL A 74 19.78 3.87 4.96
CA VAL A 74 19.58 2.71 4.08
C VAL A 74 18.34 1.90 4.49
N ASP A 75 18.11 1.71 5.80
CA ASP A 75 16.91 1.01 6.30
C ASP A 75 15.63 1.77 5.92
N ILE A 76 15.66 3.11 5.98
CA ILE A 76 14.52 3.97 5.60
C ILE A 76 14.21 3.83 4.10
N VAL A 77 15.23 3.84 3.26
CA VAL A 77 15.06 3.67 1.81
C VAL A 77 14.58 2.26 1.47
N MET A 78 15.17 1.23 2.07
CA MET A 78 14.77 -0.17 1.90
C MET A 78 13.30 -0.39 2.27
N THR A 79 12.90 0.02 3.48
CA THR A 79 11.50 -0.10 3.92
C THR A 79 10.55 0.70 3.05
N SER A 80 10.98 1.86 2.54
CA SER A 80 10.19 2.63 1.59
C SER A 80 9.97 1.87 0.29
N LEU A 81 11.02 1.34 -0.31
CA LEU A 81 10.93 0.51 -1.52
C LEU A 81 10.06 -0.73 -1.30
N THR A 82 10.19 -1.41 -0.15
CA THR A 82 9.36 -2.56 0.19
C THR A 82 7.88 -2.18 0.25
N LEU A 83 7.55 -1.02 0.84
CA LEU A 83 6.17 -0.54 0.92
C LEU A 83 5.60 -0.25 -0.47
N TRP A 84 6.38 0.36 -1.37
CA TRP A 84 5.97 0.57 -2.76
C TRP A 84 5.79 -0.73 -3.53
N LEU A 85 6.60 -1.76 -3.26
CA LEU A 85 6.47 -3.09 -3.88
C LEU A 85 5.18 -3.82 -3.46
N THR A 86 4.57 -3.47 -2.32
CA THR A 86 3.28 -4.07 -1.92
C THR A 86 2.13 -3.72 -2.87
N ILE A 87 2.21 -2.59 -3.58
CA ILE A 87 1.19 -2.15 -4.53
C ILE A 87 1.13 -3.04 -5.79
N PRO A 88 2.23 -3.25 -6.57
CA PRO A 88 2.21 -4.16 -7.71
C PRO A 88 2.01 -5.61 -7.29
N LEU A 89 2.49 -6.03 -6.11
CA LEU A 89 2.18 -7.35 -5.55
C LEU A 89 0.69 -7.50 -5.26
N GLY A 90 0.06 -6.49 -4.66
CA GLY A 90 -1.39 -6.46 -4.44
C GLY A 90 -2.15 -6.58 -5.75
N PHE A 91 -1.72 -5.85 -6.79
CA PHE A 91 -2.31 -5.95 -8.11
C PHE A 91 -2.18 -7.36 -8.72
N PHE A 92 -0.98 -7.95 -8.68
CA PHE A 92 -0.74 -9.31 -9.20
C PHE A 92 -1.63 -10.35 -8.51
N ILE A 93 -1.71 -10.29 -7.18
CA ILE A 93 -2.55 -11.19 -6.38
C ILE A 93 -4.02 -11.01 -6.75
N THR A 94 -4.53 -9.76 -6.74
CA THR A 94 -5.90 -9.45 -7.13
C THR A 94 -6.23 -10.01 -8.52
N THR A 95 -5.37 -9.82 -9.53
CA THR A 95 -5.62 -10.36 -10.88
C THR A 95 -5.57 -11.88 -10.96
N SER A 96 -4.80 -12.55 -10.10
CA SER A 96 -4.68 -14.01 -10.07
C SER A 96 -5.93 -14.71 -9.50
N PHE A 97 -6.72 -14.00 -8.68
CA PHE A 97 -7.98 -14.50 -8.12
C PHE A 97 -9.19 -14.26 -9.03
N VAL A 98 -9.07 -13.44 -10.08
CA VAL A 98 -10.17 -13.09 -11.02
C VAL A 98 -10.41 -14.19 -12.09
N HIS A 99 -9.88 -15.41 -11.87
CA HIS A 99 -9.92 -16.50 -12.85
C HIS A 99 -11.25 -17.26 -12.92
#